data_AF-A0A7J3IFK9-F1
#
_entry.id   AF-A0A7J3IFK9-F1
#
_cell.length_a   1.000
_cell.length_b   1.000
_cell.length_c   1.000
_cell.angle_alpha   90.00
_cell.angle_beta   90.00
_cell.angle_gamma   90.00
#
_symmetry.space_group_name_H-M   'P 1'
#
loop_
_entity.id
_entity.type
_entity.pdbx_description
1 polymer ?
#
loop_
_entity_poly.entity_id
_entity_poly.type
_entity_poly.pdbx_seq_one_letter_code
_entity_poly.pdbx_strand_id
1 'polypeptide(L)'
;MRDPMSSSPPKERSSERKKIVICISGLAGSGKSTVARKIAEHYGLKYYSGGDALRAIASEMGYRVSNRGWWETEEGLRFLEERSRNLEL
;
A
#
# COMPACT_ATOMS: atom_id res chain seq x y z
N MET A 1 40.80 48.67 -7.18
CA MET A 1 39.88 47.82 -7.97
C MET A 1 39.32 46.79 -7.01
N ARG A 2 38.01 46.76 -6.74
CA ARG A 2 37.37 45.70 -5.91
C ARG A 2 36.65 44.76 -6.88
N ASP A 3 36.94 43.47 -6.81
CA ASP A 3 36.28 42.46 -7.62
C ASP A 3 34.76 42.44 -7.34
N PRO A 4 33.91 42.45 -8.38
CA PRO A 4 32.47 42.29 -8.19
C PRO A 4 32.18 40.83 -7.82
N MET A 5 31.48 40.65 -6.70
CA MET A 5 30.99 39.37 -6.20
C MET A 5 30.39 38.51 -7.32
N SER A 6 31.02 37.35 -7.57
CA SER A 6 30.38 36.21 -8.22
C SER A 6 29.35 35.63 -7.25
N SER A 7 28.19 36.26 -7.13
CA SER A 7 27.05 35.65 -6.46
C SER A 7 26.40 34.65 -7.40
N SER A 8 26.74 33.37 -7.24
CA SER A 8 25.98 32.26 -7.82
C SER A 8 24.49 32.41 -7.48
N PRO A 9 23.56 32.11 -8.42
CA PRO A 9 22.14 32.25 -8.16
C PRO A 9 21.71 31.34 -7.00
N PRO A 10 20.74 31.77 -6.17
CA PRO A 10 20.28 30.99 -5.04
C PRO A 10 19.72 29.66 -5.54
N LYS A 11 20.27 28.54 -5.03
CA LYS A 11 19.74 27.19 -5.28
C LYS A 11 18.26 27.18 -4.92
N GLU A 12 17.40 26.99 -5.94
CA GLU A 12 15.98 26.72 -5.75
C GLU A 12 15.85 25.56 -4.76
N ARG A 13 15.28 25.84 -3.59
CA ARG A 13 14.87 24.80 -2.64
C ARG A 13 13.65 24.11 -3.26
N SER A 14 13.87 23.07 -4.04
CA SER A 14 12.82 22.09 -4.30
C SER A 14 12.41 21.51 -2.94
N SER A 15 11.27 21.97 -2.42
CA SER A 15 10.70 21.37 -1.23
C SER A 15 10.24 19.97 -1.62
N GLU A 16 11.01 18.98 -1.21
CA GLU A 16 10.72 17.58 -1.49
C GLU A 16 9.41 17.23 -0.75
N ARG A 17 8.29 17.30 -1.48
CA ARG A 17 6.98 17.03 -0.90
C ARG A 17 6.97 15.58 -0.45
N LYS A 18 6.87 15.36 0.87
CA LYS A 18 6.77 14.02 1.45
C LYS A 18 5.58 13.29 0.82
N LYS A 19 5.82 12.08 0.32
CA LYS A 19 4.76 11.19 -0.17
C LYS A 19 3.88 10.78 1.00
N ILE A 20 2.56 10.94 0.85
CA ILE A 20 1.57 10.54 1.85
C ILE A 20 1.12 9.11 1.55
N VAL A 21 1.10 8.26 2.58
CA VAL A 21 0.56 6.90 2.52
C VAL A 21 -0.49 6.76 3.63
N ILE A 22 -1.67 6.27 3.26
CA ILE A 22 -2.81 6.11 4.18
C ILE A 22 -3.15 4.62 4.28
N CYS A 23 -3.08 4.07 5.48
CA CYS A 23 -3.52 2.71 5.77
C CYS A 23 -4.89 2.74 6.45
N ILE A 24 -5.86 1.98 5.93
CA ILE A 24 -7.23 1.90 6.46
C ILE A 24 -7.48 0.46 6.91
N SER A 25 -7.61 0.25 8.23
CA SER A 25 -7.78 -1.05 8.87
C SER A 25 -9.08 -1.11 9.71
N GLY A 26 -9.46 -2.31 10.18
CA GLY A 26 -10.71 -2.55 10.91
C GLY A 26 -11.39 -3.89 10.57
N LEU A 27 -12.46 -4.23 11.29
CA LEU A 27 -13.15 -5.53 11.22
C LEU A 27 -13.71 -5.86 9.82
N ALA A 28 -13.84 -7.15 9.50
CA ALA A 28 -14.50 -7.59 8.27
C ALA A 28 -15.92 -6.99 8.16
N GLY A 29 -16.32 -6.59 6.95
CA GLY A 29 -17.63 -5.95 6.73
C GLY A 29 -17.76 -4.48 7.13
N SER A 30 -16.77 -3.87 7.81
CA SER A 30 -16.87 -2.45 8.27
C SER A 30 -16.79 -1.38 7.16
N GLY A 31 -16.74 -1.77 5.89
CA GLY A 31 -16.74 -0.82 4.77
C GLY A 31 -15.39 -0.17 4.41
N LYS A 32 -14.27 -0.67 4.97
CA LYS A 32 -12.90 -0.13 4.73
C LYS A 32 -12.56 0.09 3.26
N SER A 33 -12.75 -0.94 2.43
CA SER A 33 -12.43 -0.88 1.00
C SER A 33 -13.33 0.12 0.25
N THR A 34 -14.56 0.33 0.72
CA THR A 34 -15.47 1.35 0.19
C THR A 34 -14.95 2.75 0.52
N VAL A 35 -14.59 3.00 1.78
CA VAL A 35 -14.04 4.30 2.20
C VAL A 35 -12.70 4.58 1.52
N ALA A 36 -11.82 3.59 1.46
CA ALA A 36 -10.51 3.70 0.84
C ALA A 36 -10.59 4.08 -0.64
N ARG A 37 -11.51 3.46 -1.41
CA ARG A 37 -11.75 3.84 -2.81
C ARG A 37 -12.28 5.27 -2.94
N LYS A 38 -13.27 5.65 -2.12
CA LYS A 38 -13.82 7.02 -2.13
C LYS A 38 -12.76 8.08 -1.82
N ILE A 39 -11.90 7.84 -0.83
CA ILE A 39 -10.78 8.74 -0.50
C ILE A 39 -9.80 8.83 -1.67
N ALA A 40 -9.45 7.68 -2.27
CA ALA A 40 -8.52 7.65 -3.39
C ALA A 40 -9.06 8.42 -4.61
N GLU A 41 -10.32 8.19 -4.97
CA GLU A 41 -11.01 8.90 -6.06
C GLU A 41 -11.10 10.40 -5.77
N HIS A 42 -11.51 10.78 -4.57
CA HIS A 42 -11.72 12.18 -4.20
C HIS A 42 -10.43 13.01 -4.21
N TYR A 43 -9.31 12.43 -3.79
CA TYR A 43 -8.02 13.13 -3.69
C TYR A 43 -7.03 12.77 -4.82
N GLY A 44 -7.45 11.99 -5.82
CA GLY A 44 -6.56 11.54 -6.90
C GLY A 44 -5.39 10.67 -6.43
N LEU A 45 -5.59 9.89 -5.36
CA LEU A 45 -4.58 8.98 -4.84
C LEU A 45 -4.67 7.61 -5.52
N LYS A 46 -3.57 6.85 -5.48
CA LYS A 46 -3.58 5.45 -5.89
C LYS A 46 -4.22 4.58 -4.80
N TYR A 47 -5.14 3.71 -5.18
CA TYR A 47 -5.72 2.71 -4.29
C TYR A 47 -4.95 1.39 -4.37
N TYR A 48 -4.61 0.84 -3.21
CA TYR A 48 -4.02 -0.48 -3.07
C TYR A 48 -4.83 -1.29 -2.07
N SER A 49 -5.13 -2.54 -2.41
CA SER A 49 -5.86 -3.49 -1.57
C SER A 49 -4.87 -4.45 -0.91
N GLY A 50 -4.81 -4.44 0.42
CA GLY A 50 -3.98 -5.39 1.17
C GLY A 50 -4.38 -6.84 0.93
N GLY A 51 -5.67 -7.11 0.71
CA GLY A 51 -6.15 -8.45 0.38
C GLY A 51 -5.65 -8.92 -0.99
N ASP A 52 -5.64 -8.05 -2.00
CA ASP A 52 -5.18 -8.43 -3.34
C ASP A 52 -3.67 -8.67 -3.36
N ALA A 53 -2.91 -7.85 -2.62
CA ALA A 53 -1.47 -8.06 -2.43
C ALA A 53 -1.18 -9.42 -1.76
N LEU A 54 -1.91 -9.76 -0.70
CA LEU A 54 -1.75 -11.05 -0.03
C LEU A 54 -2.16 -12.24 -0.92
N ARG A 55 -3.19 -12.09 -1.76
CA ARG A 55 -3.55 -13.13 -2.75
C ARG A 55 -2.46 -13.33 -3.80
N ALA A 56 -1.79 -12.26 -4.23
CA ALA A 56 -0.67 -12.37 -5.15
C ALA A 56 0.47 -13.19 -4.54
N ILE A 57 0.86 -12.87 -3.30
CA ILE A 57 1.88 -13.60 -2.55
C ILE A 57 1.48 -15.07 -2.38
N ALA A 58 0.24 -15.34 -1.94
CA ALA A 58 -0.25 -16.71 -1.81
C ALA A 58 -0.21 -17.47 -3.16
N SER A 59 -0.56 -16.81 -4.26
CA SER A 59 -0.47 -17.42 -5.60
C SER A 59 0.97 -17.74 -5.99
N GLU A 60 1.94 -16.89 -5.67
CA GLU A 60 3.37 -17.13 -5.89
C GLU A 60 3.89 -18.31 -5.05
N MET A 61 3.30 -18.52 -3.87
CA MET A 61 3.56 -19.68 -3.01
C MET A 61 2.87 -20.98 -3.48
N GLY A 62 2.07 -20.92 -4.55
CA GLY A 62 1.39 -22.09 -5.13
C GLY A 62 -0.05 -22.31 -4.66
N TYR A 63 -0.63 -21.39 -3.88
CA TYR A 63 -2.04 -21.46 -3.49
C TYR A 63 -3.00 -21.13 -4.64
N ARG A 64 -4.18 -21.76 -4.66
CA ARG A 64 -5.19 -21.53 -5.70
C ARG A 64 -6.19 -20.45 -5.27
N VAL A 65 -5.82 -19.19 -5.47
CA VAL A 65 -6.56 -18.00 -4.95
C VAL A 65 -7.74 -17.51 -5.80
N SER A 66 -8.09 -18.19 -6.89
CA SER A 66 -9.04 -17.72 -7.91
C SER A 66 -10.49 -17.62 -7.45
N ASN A 67 -10.83 -18.28 -6.35
CA ASN A 67 -12.23 -18.44 -5.93
C ASN A 67 -12.70 -17.22 -5.11
N ARG A 68 -13.92 -16.78 -5.38
CA ARG A 68 -14.63 -15.84 -4.49
C ARG A 68 -14.84 -16.56 -3.16
N GLY A 69 -14.51 -15.89 -2.05
CA GLY A 69 -14.56 -16.52 -0.73
C GLY A 69 -13.33 -17.38 -0.38
N TRP A 70 -12.20 -17.21 -1.09
CA TRP A 70 -10.98 -17.97 -0.79
C TRP A 70 -10.47 -17.79 0.66
N TRP A 71 -10.69 -16.62 1.27
CA TRP A 71 -10.23 -16.35 2.64
C TRP A 71 -10.90 -17.23 3.69
N GLU A 72 -12.10 -17.71 3.37
CA GLU A 72 -12.94 -18.55 4.20
C GLU A 72 -12.69 -20.05 3.96
N THR A 73 -11.80 -20.40 3.03
CA THR A 73 -11.43 -21.80 2.74
C THR A 73 -10.33 -22.29 3.67
N GLU A 74 -10.18 -23.61 3.79
CA GLU A 74 -9.09 -24.22 4.56
C GLU A 74 -7.70 -23.80 4.04
N GLU A 75 -7.54 -23.66 2.71
CA GLU A 75 -6.30 -23.14 2.10
C GLU A 75 -6.02 -21.69 2.51
N GLY A 76 -7.02 -20.82 2.48
CA GLY A 76 -6.87 -19.42 2.88
C GLY A 76 -6.53 -19.29 4.37
N LEU A 77 -7.14 -20.11 5.22
CA LEU A 77 -6.84 -20.15 6.65
C LEU A 77 -5.42 -20.65 6.93
N ARG A 78 -4.97 -21.71 6.22
CA ARG A 78 -3.58 -22.21 6.31
C ARG A 78 -2.57 -21.13 5.93
N PHE A 79 -2.78 -20.41 4.82
CA PHE A 79 -1.91 -19.31 4.41
C PHE A 79 -1.82 -18.22 5.50
N LEU A 80 -2.95 -17.84 6.12
CA LEU A 80 -2.96 -16.85 7.19
C LEU A 80 -2.23 -17.32 8.45
N GLU A 81 -2.32 -18.62 8.78
CA GLU A 81 -1.60 -19.21 9.91
C GLU A 81 -0.08 -19.25 9.67
N GLU A 82 0.35 -19.66 8.47
CA GLU A 82 1.76 -19.65 8.05
C GLU A 82 2.34 -18.23 8.14
N ARG A 83 1.61 -17.24 7.61
CA ARG A 83 1.99 -15.83 7.70
C ARG A 83 2.05 -15.31 9.13
N SER A 84 1.17 -15.77 10.02
CA SER A 84 1.24 -15.38 11.43
C SER A 84 2.49 -15.92 12.13
N ARG A 85 3.06 -17.02 11.62
CA ARG A 85 4.29 -17.63 12.15
C ARG A 85 5.56 -17.06 11.52
N ASN A 86 5.45 -16.45 10.34
CA ASN A 86 6.56 -15.83 9.61
C ASN A 86 6.16 -14.47 9.04
N LEU A 87 6.54 -13.38 9.73
CA LEU A 87 6.20 -12.00 9.37
C LEU A 87 6.91 -11.46 8.13
N GLU A 88 7.91 -12.18 7.61
CA GLU A 88 8.57 -11.87 6.35
C GLU A 88 7.76 -12.32 5.12
N LEU A 89 6.58 -12.94 5.35
CA LEU A 89 5.58 -13.29 4.34
C LEU A 89 4.43 -12.26 4.23
#